data_AF-A0A4Y2RZP2-F1
#
_entry.id   AF-A0A4Y2RZP2-F1
#
_cell.length_a   1.000
_cell.length_b   1.000
_cell.length_c   1.000
_cell.angle_alpha   90.00
_cell.angle_beta   90.00
_cell.angle_gamma   90.00
#
_symmetry.space_group_name_H-M   'P 1'
#
loop_
_entity.id
_entity.type
_entity.pdbx_description
1 polymer ?
#
loop_
_entity_poly.entity_id
_entity_poly.type
_entity_poly.pdbx_seq_one_letter_code
_entity_poly.pdbx_strand_id
1 'polypeptide(L)'
;MEALKTQWKSLRTAFKVAAKNLRQHLEILEVDGKHLGKLISLHSQLDDKFSRLEVIQKEMASLLLEDTSTHSDFEAAKSYRDSYLDLRTKVEASLKSSRGLIQCSSMDNAPKLKLPKFELKKFSGEPKEFLIFWSIFSKIHELMI
;
A
#
# COMPACT_ATOMS: atom_id res chain seq x y z
N MET A 1 -6.53 15.14 33.69
CA MET A 1 -7.43 14.10 33.15
C MET A 1 -8.36 14.64 32.06
N GLU A 2 -9.01 15.80 32.25
CA GLU A 2 -9.96 16.36 31.25
C GLU A 2 -9.32 16.77 29.91
N ALA A 3 -8.09 17.28 29.91
CA ALA A 3 -7.37 17.58 28.67
C ALA A 3 -7.13 16.33 27.80
N LEU A 4 -6.69 15.22 28.41
CA LEU A 4 -6.48 13.94 27.74
C LEU A 4 -7.78 13.35 27.19
N LYS A 5 -8.87 13.39 27.98
CA LYS A 5 -10.21 12.98 27.50
C LYS A 5 -10.66 13.80 26.29
N THR A 6 -10.40 15.10 26.31
CA THR A 6 -10.75 16.02 25.21
C THR A 6 -9.92 15.70 23.95
N GLN A 7 -8.61 15.50 24.12
CA GLN A 7 -7.72 15.10 23.04
C GLN A 7 -8.12 13.75 22.45
N TRP A 8 -8.42 12.75 23.28
CA TRP A 8 -8.91 11.43 22.87
C TRP A 8 -10.20 11.53 22.04
N LYS A 9 -11.20 12.29 22.51
CA LYS A 9 -12.47 12.50 21.78
C LYS A 9 -12.25 13.15 20.41
N SER A 10 -11.38 14.16 20.35
CA SER A 10 -10.99 14.83 19.10
C SER A 10 -10.33 13.83 18.14
N LEU A 11 -9.34 13.08 18.62
CA LEU A 11 -8.58 12.15 17.81
C LEU A 11 -9.42 10.96 17.31
N ARG A 12 -10.33 10.46 18.14
CA ARG A 12 -11.34 9.45 17.78
C ARG A 12 -12.22 9.93 16.63
N THR A 13 -12.67 11.17 16.67
CA THR A 13 -13.48 11.75 15.58
C THR A 13 -12.66 11.85 14.30
N ALA A 14 -11.42 12.33 14.39
CA ALA A 14 -10.51 12.42 13.25
C ALA A 14 -10.20 11.03 12.64
N PHE A 15 -9.99 10.01 13.47
CA PHE A 15 -9.79 8.62 13.03
C PHE A 15 -11.02 8.10 12.30
N LYS A 16 -12.24 8.29 12.83
CA LYS A 16 -13.49 7.86 12.18
C LYS A 16 -13.65 8.47 10.79
N VAL A 17 -13.36 9.77 10.66
CA VAL A 17 -13.41 10.47 9.37
C VAL A 17 -12.38 9.92 8.39
N ALA A 18 -11.14 9.72 8.83
CA ALA A 18 -10.10 9.13 7.99
C ALA A 18 -10.44 7.70 7.55
N ALA A 19 -10.95 6.87 8.46
CA ALA A 19 -11.37 5.50 8.18
C ALA A 19 -12.53 5.46 7.17
N LYS A 20 -13.52 6.36 7.30
CA LYS A 20 -14.61 6.50 6.32
C LYS A 20 -14.08 6.88 4.94
N ASN A 21 -13.18 7.86 4.89
CA ASN A 21 -12.58 8.32 3.63
C ASN A 21 -11.79 7.22 2.93
N LEU A 22 -11.00 6.45 3.69
CA LEU A 22 -10.25 5.30 3.17
C LEU A 22 -11.18 4.21 2.62
N ARG A 23 -12.27 3.90 3.32
CA ARG A 23 -13.30 2.94 2.84
C ARG A 23 -13.88 3.35 1.48
N GLN A 24 -14.27 4.62 1.35
CA GLN A 24 -14.81 5.15 0.10
C GLN A 24 -13.80 5.05 -1.05
N HIS A 25 -12.52 5.33 -0.79
CA HIS A 25 -11.48 5.20 -1.82
C HIS A 25 -11.14 3.76 -2.16
N LEU A 26 -11.29 2.80 -1.22
CA LEU A 26 -11.18 1.37 -1.51
C LEU A 26 -12.29 0.94 -2.48
N GLU A 27 -13.53 1.33 -2.22
CA GLU A 27 -14.68 1.03 -3.09
C GLU A 27 -14.48 1.63 -4.50
N ILE A 28 -13.98 2.86 -4.60
CA ILE A 28 -13.67 3.50 -5.89
C ILE A 28 -12.53 2.77 -6.62
N LEU A 29 -11.49 2.33 -5.90
CA LEU A 29 -10.36 1.61 -6.49
C LEU A 29 -10.81 0.26 -7.08
N GLU A 30 -11.72 -0.45 -6.43
CA GLU A 30 -12.30 -1.70 -6.95
C GLU A 30 -13.04 -1.51 -8.28
N VAL A 31 -13.56 -0.30 -8.54
CA VAL A 31 -14.34 0.02 -9.75
C VAL A 31 -13.47 0.60 -10.89
N ASP A 32 -12.57 1.55 -10.59
CA ASP A 32 -11.83 2.32 -11.63
C ASP A 32 -10.35 1.91 -11.75
N GLY A 33 -9.80 1.16 -10.78
CA GLY A 33 -8.40 0.67 -10.78
C GLY A 33 -7.33 1.77 -10.76
N LYS A 34 -7.72 3.05 -10.77
CA LYS A 34 -6.88 4.24 -10.73
C LYS A 34 -6.90 4.83 -9.32
N HIS A 35 -5.94 5.71 -9.02
CA HIS A 35 -5.80 6.40 -7.72
C HIS A 35 -5.07 5.67 -6.58
N LEU A 36 -4.21 4.70 -6.90
CA LEU A 36 -3.37 4.00 -5.91
C LEU A 36 -2.56 4.94 -5.01
N GLY A 37 -1.97 6.00 -5.57
CA GLY A 37 -1.19 6.98 -4.80
C GLY A 37 -2.03 7.72 -3.75
N LYS A 38 -3.29 8.02 -4.06
CA LYS A 38 -4.22 8.64 -3.09
C LYS A 38 -4.59 7.64 -1.99
N LEU A 39 -4.81 6.37 -2.33
CA LEU A 39 -5.09 5.32 -1.36
C LEU A 39 -3.92 5.15 -0.37
N ILE A 40 -2.68 5.10 -0.86
CA ILE A 40 -1.48 5.00 -0.02
C ILE A 40 -1.38 6.21 0.93
N SER A 41 -1.62 7.42 0.43
CA SER A 41 -1.63 8.64 1.25
C SER A 41 -2.69 8.58 2.36
N LEU A 42 -3.91 8.14 2.03
CA LEU A 42 -5.00 8.00 3.00
C LEU A 42 -4.70 6.92 4.04
N HIS A 43 -4.08 5.81 3.63
CA HIS A 43 -3.64 4.75 4.53
C HIS A 43 -2.61 5.28 5.53
N SER A 44 -1.59 6.01 5.07
CA SER A 44 -0.58 6.63 5.95
C SER A 44 -1.20 7.64 6.94
N GLN A 45 -2.20 8.41 6.51
CA GLN A 45 -2.94 9.30 7.42
C GLN A 45 -3.76 8.54 8.46
N LEU A 46 -4.30 7.38 8.12
CA LEU A 46 -5.03 6.54 9.05
C LEU A 46 -4.07 5.92 10.09
N ASP A 47 -2.90 5.45 9.65
CA ASP A 47 -1.83 4.92 10.51
C ASP A 47 -1.40 5.95 11.56
N ASP A 48 -1.05 7.18 11.16
CA ASP A 48 -0.66 8.26 12.08
C ASP A 48 -1.73 8.50 13.15
N LYS A 49 -2.99 8.62 12.73
CA LYS A 49 -4.11 8.87 13.65
C LYS A 49 -4.34 7.70 14.60
N PHE A 50 -4.21 6.46 14.12
CA PHE A 50 -4.37 5.27 14.94
C PHE A 50 -3.24 5.15 15.96
N SER A 51 -1.98 5.33 15.57
CA SER A 51 -0.84 5.30 16.49
C SER A 51 -0.95 6.36 17.59
N ARG A 52 -1.36 7.58 17.24
CA ARG A 52 -1.63 8.64 18.22
C ARG A 52 -2.80 8.29 19.16
N LEU A 53 -3.81 7.58 18.66
CA LEU A 53 -4.96 7.15 19.46
C LEU A 53 -4.54 6.09 20.48
N GLU A 54 -3.71 5.13 20.07
CA GLU A 54 -3.18 4.08 20.95
C GLU A 54 -2.30 4.66 22.06
N VAL A 55 -1.47 5.66 21.77
CA VAL A 55 -0.64 6.34 22.78
C VAL A 55 -1.52 6.98 23.85
N ILE A 56 -2.49 7.82 23.45
CA ILE A 56 -3.39 8.50 24.39
C ILE A 56 -4.20 7.47 25.18
N GLN A 57 -4.66 6.40 24.53
CA GLN A 57 -5.42 5.36 25.22
C GLN A 57 -4.58 4.63 26.28
N LYS A 58 -3.30 4.32 25.98
CA LYS A 58 -2.37 3.72 26.96
C LYS A 58 -2.06 4.67 28.10
N GLU A 59 -1.87 5.96 27.82
CA GLU A 59 -1.69 7.00 28.86
C GLU A 59 -2.92 7.11 29.75
N MET A 60 -4.13 7.10 29.17
CA MET A 60 -5.38 7.11 29.92
C MET A 60 -5.52 5.87 30.79
N ALA A 61 -5.22 4.68 30.27
CA ALA A 61 -5.24 3.43 31.03
C ALA A 61 -4.21 3.41 32.17
N SER A 62 -3.03 3.99 31.96
CA SER A 62 -1.99 4.09 33.00
C SER A 62 -2.35 5.07 34.11
N LEU A 63 -3.10 6.14 33.81
CA LEU A 63 -3.54 7.13 34.78
C LEU A 63 -4.80 6.70 35.54
N LEU A 64 -5.62 5.84 34.93
CA LEU A 64 -6.77 5.19 35.54
C LEU A 64 -6.32 3.85 36.15
N LEU A 65 -5.61 3.90 37.28
CA LEU A 65 -5.43 2.71 38.12
C LEU A 65 -6.80 2.26 38.63
N GLU A 66 -7.37 1.23 38.00
CA GLU A 66 -8.47 0.40 38.52
C GLU A 66 -9.87 1.05 38.68
N ASP A 67 -10.18 2.11 37.94
CA ASP A 67 -11.54 2.67 37.98
C ASP A 67 -12.47 1.96 36.97
N THR A 68 -13.39 1.13 37.48
CA THR A 68 -14.37 0.31 36.73
C THR A 68 -15.42 1.13 35.96
N SER A 69 -15.39 2.47 36.08
CA SER A 69 -16.33 3.40 35.44
C SER A 69 -16.14 3.54 33.90
N THR A 70 -15.09 2.98 33.31
CA THR A 70 -14.72 3.19 31.88
C THR A 70 -15.02 2.02 30.93
N HIS A 71 -15.86 1.06 31.30
CA HIS A 71 -16.10 -0.13 30.46
C HIS A 71 -16.61 0.18 29.03
N SER A 72 -17.37 1.28 28.86
CA SER A 72 -17.87 1.74 27.54
C SER A 72 -16.77 2.29 26.63
N ASP A 73 -15.81 3.03 27.21
CA ASP A 73 -14.73 3.66 26.45
C ASP A 73 -13.68 2.64 25.98
N PHE A 74 -13.49 1.56 26.76
CA PHE A 74 -12.64 0.43 26.40
C PHE A 74 -13.23 -0.43 25.27
N GLU A 75 -14.54 -0.72 25.30
CA GLU A 75 -15.21 -1.45 24.22
C GLU A 75 -15.17 -0.69 22.89
N ALA A 76 -15.38 0.64 22.93
CA ALA A 76 -15.23 1.48 21.75
C ALA A 76 -13.80 1.41 21.17
N ALA A 77 -12.78 1.32 22.04
CA ALA A 77 -11.40 1.22 21.61
C ALA A 77 -11.06 -0.11 20.93
N LYS A 78 -11.61 -1.22 21.42
CA LYS A 78 -11.49 -2.53 20.76
C LYS A 78 -12.07 -2.50 19.35
N SER A 79 -13.25 -1.91 19.19
CA SER A 79 -13.89 -1.72 17.88
C SER A 79 -13.03 -0.88 16.90
N TYR A 80 -12.30 0.14 17.38
CA TYR A 80 -11.39 0.91 16.52
C TYR A 80 -10.19 0.11 16.05
N ARG A 81 -9.63 -0.73 16.92
CA ARG A 81 -8.54 -1.63 16.57
C ARG A 81 -8.99 -2.64 15.50
N ASP A 82 -10.15 -3.25 15.69
CA ASP A 82 -10.72 -4.19 14.72
C ASP A 82 -10.99 -3.51 13.37
N SER A 83 -11.60 -2.32 13.39
CA SER A 83 -11.84 -1.55 12.18
C SER A 83 -10.55 -1.11 11.48
N TYR A 84 -9.48 -0.81 12.23
CA TYR A 84 -8.19 -0.44 11.66
C TYR A 84 -7.54 -1.65 10.99
N LEU A 85 -7.54 -2.81 11.65
CA LEU A 85 -6.96 -4.04 11.12
C LEU A 85 -7.70 -4.52 9.86
N ASP A 86 -9.04 -4.46 9.85
CA ASP A 86 -9.84 -4.76 8.65
C ASP A 86 -9.43 -3.87 7.47
N LEU A 87 -9.37 -2.55 7.69
CA LEU A 87 -9.00 -1.59 6.66
C LEU A 87 -7.57 -1.79 6.14
N ARG A 88 -6.62 -1.97 7.06
CA ARG A 88 -5.23 -2.22 6.72
C ARG A 88 -5.08 -3.48 5.89
N THR A 89 -5.75 -4.57 6.29
CA THR A 89 -5.69 -5.85 5.57
C THR A 89 -6.26 -5.70 4.15
N LYS A 90 -7.37 -4.97 3.99
CA LYS A 90 -7.95 -4.67 2.68
C LYS A 90 -7.01 -3.85 1.80
N VAL A 91 -6.41 -2.78 2.32
CA VAL A 91 -5.44 -1.98 1.56
C VAL A 91 -4.22 -2.81 1.15
N GLU A 92 -3.68 -3.63 2.06
CA GLU A 92 -2.56 -4.52 1.74
C GLU A 92 -2.94 -5.54 0.66
N ALA A 93 -4.15 -6.11 0.71
CA ALA A 93 -4.66 -7.02 -0.31
C ALA A 93 -4.81 -6.31 -1.67
N SER A 94 -5.40 -5.12 -1.72
CA SER A 94 -5.54 -4.33 -2.95
C SER A 94 -4.19 -3.94 -3.55
N LEU A 95 -3.21 -3.57 -2.72
CA LEU A 95 -1.83 -3.27 -3.15
C LEU A 95 -1.08 -4.51 -3.64
N LYS A 96 -1.34 -5.68 -3.05
CA LYS A 96 -0.78 -6.96 -3.50
C LYS A 96 -1.43 -7.40 -4.81
N SER A 97 -2.74 -7.20 -4.98
CA SER A 97 -3.44 -7.47 -6.25
C SER A 97 -2.92 -6.55 -7.36
N SER A 98 -2.75 -5.25 -7.09
CA SER A 98 -2.21 -4.31 -8.08
C SER A 98 -0.75 -4.62 -8.44
N ARG A 99 0.05 -5.16 -7.51
CA ARG A 99 1.41 -5.67 -7.78
C ARG A 99 1.41 -7.07 -8.40
N GLY A 100 0.39 -7.89 -8.14
CA GLY A 100 0.17 -9.19 -8.75
C GLY A 100 -0.13 -9.09 -10.25
N LEU A 101 -0.69 -7.96 -10.71
CA LEU A 101 -0.74 -7.62 -12.14
C LEU A 101 0.64 -7.42 -12.78
N ILE A 102 1.69 -7.16 -11.99
CA ILE A 102 3.07 -7.07 -12.48
C ILE A 102 3.74 -8.46 -12.48
N GLN A 103 3.23 -9.45 -11.72
CA GLN A 103 3.96 -10.71 -11.49
C GLN A 103 3.22 -12.02 -11.81
N CYS A 104 1.92 -12.02 -12.12
CA CYS A 104 1.20 -13.22 -12.56
C CYS A 104 0.11 -12.88 -13.59
N SER A 105 0.49 -12.53 -14.82
CA SER A 105 -0.28 -13.09 -15.94
C SER A 105 0.28 -14.49 -16.17
N SER A 106 -0.49 -15.52 -15.80
CA SER A 106 -0.31 -16.83 -16.44
C SER A 106 -0.40 -16.57 -17.94
N MET A 107 0.71 -16.76 -18.64
CA MET A 107 0.89 -16.42 -20.06
C MET A 107 0.08 -17.33 -21.01
N ASP A 108 -1.09 -17.83 -20.60
CA ASP A 108 -1.82 -18.80 -21.41
C ASP A 108 -2.72 -18.13 -22.46
N ASN A 109 -3.05 -16.84 -22.30
CA ASN A 109 -3.94 -16.12 -23.22
C ASN A 109 -3.46 -14.72 -23.65
N ALA A 110 -2.19 -14.36 -23.42
CA ALA A 110 -1.65 -13.11 -23.95
C ALA A 110 -1.60 -13.19 -25.50
N PRO A 111 -1.98 -12.13 -26.25
CA PRO A 111 -1.74 -12.06 -27.68
C PRO A 111 -0.26 -12.36 -27.91
N LYS A 112 0.05 -13.39 -28.71
CA LYS A 112 1.43 -13.76 -29.04
C LYS A 112 2.08 -12.60 -29.78
N LEU A 113 2.68 -11.68 -29.03
CA LEU A 113 3.52 -10.63 -29.56
C LEU A 113 4.67 -11.35 -30.27
N LYS A 114 4.62 -11.34 -31.61
CA LYS A 114 5.72 -11.85 -32.42
C LYS A 114 6.86 -10.85 -32.28
N LEU A 115 7.72 -11.08 -31.31
CA LEU A 115 8.98 -10.35 -31.23
C LEU A 115 9.76 -10.61 -32.54
N PRO A 116 10.40 -9.59 -33.12
CA PRO A 116 11.37 -9.80 -34.16
C PRO A 116 12.38 -10.84 -33.69
N LYS A 117 12.53 -11.94 -34.43
CA LYS A 117 13.51 -12.97 -34.09
C LYS A 117 14.89 -12.36 -34.27
N PHE A 118 15.52 -12.00 -33.17
CA PHE A 118 16.87 -11.48 -33.15
C PHE A 118 17.83 -12.62 -32.81
N GLU A 119 18.64 -13.02 -33.79
CA GLU A 119 19.65 -14.05 -33.59
C GLU A 119 20.97 -13.38 -33.19
N LEU A 120 21.31 -13.44 -31.90
CA LEU A 120 22.62 -13.06 -31.42
C LEU A 120 23.66 -14.03 -31.98
N LYS A 121 24.62 -13.50 -32.75
CA LYS A 121 25.78 -14.27 -33.20
C LYS A 121 26.56 -14.73 -31.97
N LYS A 122 26.99 -16.00 -31.90
CA LYS A 122 27.79 -16.49 -30.78
C LYS A 122 29.15 -15.78 -30.76
N PHE A 123 29.53 -15.22 -29.62
CA PHE A 123 30.86 -14.63 -29.44
C PHE A 123 31.87 -15.74 -29.17
N SER A 124 32.91 -15.83 -30.01
CA SER A 124 33.95 -16.86 -29.91
C SER A 124 34.96 -16.59 -28.78
N GLY A 125 34.99 -15.36 -28.24
CA GLY A 125 36.02 -14.91 -27.31
C GLY A 125 37.25 -14.28 -27.99
N GLU A 126 37.29 -14.22 -29.33
CA GLU A 126 38.40 -13.58 -30.03
C GLU A 126 38.44 -12.06 -29.81
N PRO A 127 39.58 -11.48 -29.39
CA PRO A 127 39.68 -10.03 -29.14
C PRO A 127 39.35 -9.15 -30.35
N LYS A 128 39.57 -9.66 -31.58
CA LYS A 128 39.27 -8.96 -32.84
C LYS A 128 37.75 -8.86 -33.08
N GLU A 129 36.98 -9.81 -32.57
CA GLU A 129 35.53 -9.83 -32.70
C GLU A 129 34.83 -9.01 -31.63
N PHE A 130 35.54 -8.59 -30.57
CA PHE A 130 34.96 -7.90 -29.42
C PHE A 130 34.20 -6.63 -29.82
N LEU A 131 34.83 -5.74 -30.57
CA LEU A 131 34.19 -4.47 -31.01
C LEU A 131 33.04 -4.72 -31.99
N ILE A 132 33.19 -5.70 -32.87
CA ILE A 132 32.16 -6.05 -33.86
C ILE A 132 30.93 -6.62 -33.16
N PHE A 133 31.13 -7.48 -32.16
CA PHE A 133 30.07 -8.06 -31.35
C PHE A 133 29.29 -6.99 -30.57
N TRP A 134 29.97 -6.03 -29.94
CA TRP A 134 29.30 -4.96 -29.20
C TRP A 134 28.61 -3.93 -30.10
N SER A 135 29.08 -3.72 -31.34
CA SER A 135 28.42 -2.82 -32.31
C SER A 135 26.98 -3.21 -32.65
N ILE A 136 26.64 -4.49 -32.45
CA ILE A 136 25.29 -5.04 -32.62
C ILE A 136 24.31 -4.34 -31.68
N PHE A 137 24.72 -4.07 -30.44
CA PHE A 137 23.86 -3.44 -29.43
C PHE A 137 23.74 -1.93 -29.62
N SER A 138 24.74 -1.28 -30.22
CA SER A 138 24.68 0.15 -30.54
C SER A 138 23.56 0.49 -31.52
N LYS A 139 23.21 -0.42 -32.45
CA LYS A 139 22.13 -0.23 -33.43
C LYS A 139 20.73 -0.32 -32.84
N ILE A 140 20.57 -0.94 -31.66
CA ILE A 140 19.25 -1.12 -31.02
C ILE A 140 18.72 0.21 -30.47
N HIS A 141 19.60 1.17 -30.19
CA HIS A 141 19.24 2.47 -29.62
C HIS A 141 18.52 3.41 -30.61
N GLU A 142 18.66 3.20 -31.93
CA GLU A 142 17.96 3.99 -32.97
C GLU A 142 16.55 3.45 -33.30
N LEU A 143 16.26 2.17 -32.99
CA LEU A 143 14.97 1.53 -33.25
C LEU A 143 13.96 1.69 -32.10
N MET A 144 14.36 2.33 -31.01
CA MET A 144 13.59 2.42 -29.77
C MET A 144 13.32 3.88 -29.30
N ILE A 145 13.36 4.83 -30.25
CA ILE A 145 12.93 6.23 -30.08
C ILE A 145 11.77 6.48 -31.05
#